data_AF-A0A0D8XCI4-F1
#
_entry.id   AF-A0A0D8XCI4-F1
#
_cell.length_a   1.000
_cell.length_b   1.000
_cell.length_c   1.000
_cell.angle_alpha   90.00
_cell.angle_beta   90.00
_cell.angle_gamma   90.00
#
_symmetry.space_group_name_H-M   'P 1'
#
loop_
_entity.id
_entity.type
_entity.pdbx_description
1 polymer ?
#
loop_
_entity_poly.entity_id
_entity_poly.type
_entity_poly.pdbx_seq_one_letter_code
_entity_poly.pdbx_strand_id
1 'polypeptide(L)'
;MFQIRNVVCNYTLPLHIDLRKLALNSNNVTFDRGRGVLLKQKRKPNCYVKIYSSGKVYIVGCKSEADCMLAARTIARQVQKTMNKEKEVVRIRNYKVCNVLATCKMPFGIKIEEALLAQHYPAQSQYEPELSVGLVWRSQDPKATLRIHTTGSITVTGASSESDVMRSIEMIYPIVRKFRCAMRHRPELKHKRTTRKRPASSLVYGTSAKRAVVPGSGIIGNKMYFSDEDDIYDEDDLFDDED
;
A
#
# COMPACT_ATOMS: atom_id res chain seq x y z
N MET A 1 -10.90 -17.23 2.38
CA MET A 1 -9.43 -17.07 2.45
C MET A 1 -9.11 -15.62 2.16
N PHE A 2 -8.30 -14.97 3.01
CA PHE A 2 -7.78 -13.63 2.73
C PHE A 2 -6.35 -13.74 2.20
N GLN A 3 -5.94 -12.74 1.43
CA GLN A 3 -4.62 -12.66 0.83
C GLN A 3 -4.10 -11.24 1.00
N ILE A 4 -2.92 -11.11 1.59
CA ILE A 4 -2.18 -9.85 1.63
C ILE A 4 -1.68 -9.54 0.21
N ARG A 5 -1.98 -8.33 -0.26
CA ARG A 5 -1.63 -7.86 -1.61
C ARG A 5 -0.42 -6.95 -1.57
N ASN A 6 -0.34 -6.10 -0.57
CA ASN A 6 0.71 -5.11 -0.45
C ASN A 6 0.90 -4.73 1.01
N VAL A 7 2.16 -4.64 1.43
CA VAL A 7 2.60 -4.11 2.71
C VAL A 7 3.52 -2.93 2.41
N VAL A 8 3.28 -1.83 3.13
CA VAL A 8 4.07 -0.61 3.10
C VAL A 8 4.73 -0.47 4.46
N CYS A 9 6.04 -0.31 4.49
CA CYS A 9 6.76 0.03 5.71
C CYS A 9 7.73 1.18 5.49
N ASN A 10 8.04 1.88 6.57
CA ASN A 10 9.11 2.86 6.62
C ASN A 10 10.08 2.52 7.76
N TYR A 11 11.30 3.04 7.64
CA TYR A 11 12.30 3.01 8.69
C TYR A 11 13.39 4.04 8.43
N THR A 12 14.22 4.29 9.43
CA THR A 12 15.34 5.23 9.35
C THR A 12 16.67 4.51 9.57
N LEU A 13 17.65 4.82 8.72
CA LEU A 13 19.05 4.48 8.91
C LEU A 13 19.77 5.69 9.51
N PRO A 14 20.50 5.56 10.63
CA PRO A 14 21.18 6.68 11.30
C PRO A 14 22.49 7.05 10.58
N LEU A 15 22.41 7.35 9.28
CA LEU A 15 23.55 7.78 8.47
C LEU A 15 23.10 8.62 7.28
N HIS A 16 23.91 9.60 6.92
CA HIS A 16 23.69 10.38 5.69
C HIS A 16 24.07 9.54 4.46
N ILE A 17 23.13 9.42 3.51
CA ILE A 17 23.24 8.58 2.32
C ILE A 17 23.54 9.47 1.11
N ASP A 18 24.72 9.31 0.50
CA ASP A 18 24.98 9.88 -0.82
C ASP A 18 24.20 9.11 -1.90
N LEU A 19 23.06 9.67 -2.31
CA LEU A 19 22.18 9.05 -3.31
C LEU A 19 22.86 8.87 -4.68
N ARG A 20 23.81 9.74 -5.05
CA ARG A 20 24.54 9.61 -6.32
C ARG A 20 25.48 8.41 -6.26
N LYS A 21 26.25 8.29 -5.18
CA LYS A 21 27.12 7.13 -4.95
C LYS A 21 26.32 5.84 -4.85
N LEU A 22 25.15 5.88 -4.20
CA LEU A 22 24.25 4.75 -4.11
C LEU A 22 23.69 4.34 -5.47
N ALA A 23 23.32 5.30 -6.31
CA ALA A 23 22.82 5.06 -7.66
C ALA A 23 23.87 4.37 -8.55
N LEU A 24 25.12 4.84 -8.50
CA LEU A 24 26.21 4.30 -9.32
C LEU A 24 26.57 2.86 -8.96
N ASN A 25 26.44 2.48 -7.68
CA ASN A 25 26.77 1.15 -7.18
C ASN A 25 25.55 0.20 -7.09
N SER A 26 24.38 0.63 -7.56
CA SER A 26 23.14 -0.14 -7.43
C SER A 26 22.50 -0.39 -8.79
N ASN A 27 22.07 -1.63 -9.00
CA ASN A 27 21.27 -1.98 -10.18
C ASN A 27 19.79 -1.65 -9.95
N ASN A 28 19.07 -1.42 -11.06
CA ASN A 28 17.62 -1.16 -11.10
C ASN A 28 17.21 0.02 -10.20
N VAL A 29 17.92 1.14 -10.36
CA VAL A 29 17.67 2.38 -9.63
C VAL A 29 17.35 3.53 -10.58
N THR A 30 16.51 4.44 -10.12
CA THR A 30 16.22 5.71 -10.75
C THR A 30 16.47 6.80 -9.72
N PHE A 31 17.37 7.71 -10.04
CA PHE A 31 17.68 8.84 -9.17
C PHE A 31 16.95 10.08 -9.67
N ASP A 32 16.03 10.59 -8.85
CA ASP A 32 15.31 11.84 -9.12
C ASP A 32 16.02 12.99 -8.39
N ARG A 33 16.76 13.80 -9.15
CA ARG A 33 17.50 14.96 -8.63
C ARG A 33 16.59 16.08 -8.15
N GLY A 34 15.40 16.22 -8.76
CA GLY A 34 14.47 17.29 -8.40
C GLY A 34 13.83 17.04 -7.03
N ARG A 35 13.54 15.76 -6.72
CA ARG A 35 12.95 15.35 -5.45
C ARG A 35 13.96 14.94 -4.38
N GLY A 36 15.24 14.78 -4.73
CA GLY A 36 16.27 14.35 -3.79
C GLY A 36 16.07 12.90 -3.31
N VAL A 37 15.60 12.02 -4.19
CA VAL A 37 15.17 10.66 -3.83
C VAL A 37 15.74 9.63 -4.79
N LEU A 38 16.14 8.49 -4.25
CA LEU A 38 16.51 7.30 -5.02
C LEU A 38 15.42 6.25 -4.95
N LEU A 39 14.90 5.88 -6.12
CA LEU A 39 13.95 4.79 -6.30
C LEU A 39 14.69 3.53 -6.72
N LYS A 40 14.50 2.43 -6.00
CA LYS A 40 15.11 1.13 -6.31
C LYS A 40 14.03 0.07 -6.46
N GLN A 41 14.12 -0.71 -7.53
CA GLN A 41 13.31 -1.92 -7.68
C GLN A 41 14.13 -3.15 -7.26
N LYS A 42 13.65 -3.86 -6.25
CA LYS A 42 14.23 -5.11 -5.76
C LYS A 42 13.38 -6.29 -6.24
N ARG A 43 14.03 -7.35 -6.74
CA ARG A 43 13.34 -8.53 -7.30
C ARG A 43 12.95 -9.58 -6.26
N LYS A 44 13.76 -9.73 -5.19
CA LYS A 44 13.54 -10.73 -4.13
C LYS A 44 13.76 -10.11 -2.74
N PRO A 45 12.70 -9.93 -1.93
CA PRO A 45 11.28 -9.94 -2.35
C PRO A 45 11.02 -8.88 -3.45
N ASN A 46 9.95 -9.07 -4.23
CA ASN A 46 9.59 -8.12 -5.28
C ASN A 46 8.98 -6.88 -4.62
N CYS A 47 9.77 -5.83 -4.47
CA CYS A 47 9.36 -4.60 -3.83
C CYS A 47 10.07 -3.41 -4.45
N TYR A 48 9.55 -2.23 -4.15
CA TYR A 48 10.13 -0.97 -4.53
C TYR A 48 10.50 -0.19 -3.27
N VAL A 49 11.61 0.53 -3.35
CA VAL A 49 12.23 1.18 -2.22
C VAL A 49 12.51 2.64 -2.57
N LYS A 50 12.04 3.57 -1.75
CA LYS A 50 12.34 5.01 -1.81
C LYS A 50 13.39 5.30 -0.73
N ILE A 51 14.53 5.87 -1.12
CA ILE A 51 15.64 6.18 -0.20
C ILE A 51 15.93 7.67 -0.29
N TYR A 52 16.03 8.32 0.86
CA TYR A 52 16.36 9.74 1.01
C TYR A 52 17.80 9.89 1.50
N SER A 53 18.42 11.04 1.22
CA SER A 53 19.75 11.37 1.71
C SER A 53 19.81 11.43 3.25
N SER A 54 18.70 11.74 3.90
CA SER A 54 18.54 11.75 5.36
C SER A 54 18.64 10.37 6.02
N GLY A 55 18.60 9.28 5.24
CA GLY A 55 18.56 7.92 5.78
C GLY A 55 17.15 7.36 5.97
N LYS A 56 16.10 8.14 5.72
CA LYS A 56 14.71 7.64 5.65
C LYS A 56 14.56 6.69 4.46
N VAL A 57 13.86 5.59 4.67
CA VAL A 57 13.60 4.56 3.65
C VAL A 57 12.15 4.11 3.72
N TYR A 58 11.48 4.07 2.57
CA TYR A 58 10.14 3.52 2.42
C TYR A 58 10.19 2.30 1.52
N ILE A 59 9.53 1.22 1.91
CA ILE A 59 9.39 -0.02 1.14
C ILE A 59 7.92 -0.25 0.87
N VAL A 60 7.61 -0.58 -0.38
CA VAL A 60 6.26 -0.90 -0.84
C VAL A 60 6.30 -2.11 -1.76
N GLY A 61 5.26 -2.94 -1.71
CA GLY A 61 5.06 -4.05 -2.65
C GLY A 61 5.31 -5.42 -2.07
N CYS A 62 5.78 -5.49 -0.82
CA CYS A 62 5.94 -6.77 -0.15
C CYS A 62 4.57 -7.43 0.06
N LYS A 63 4.55 -8.77 0.05
CA LYS A 63 3.34 -9.57 0.25
C LYS A 63 3.17 -10.03 1.69
N SER A 64 4.14 -9.75 2.55
CA SER A 64 4.11 -10.03 3.97
C SER A 64 4.97 -9.04 4.75
N GLU A 65 4.70 -8.89 6.04
CA GLU A 65 5.52 -8.13 6.98
C GLU A 65 6.92 -8.72 7.13
N ALA A 66 7.03 -10.06 7.11
CA ALA A 66 8.31 -10.76 7.15
C ALA A 66 9.18 -10.43 5.92
N ASP A 67 8.58 -10.37 4.73
CA ASP A 67 9.28 -9.95 3.50
C ASP A 67 9.72 -8.49 3.58
N CYS A 68 8.89 -7.60 4.14
CA CYS A 68 9.25 -6.21 4.39
C CYS A 68 10.50 -6.10 5.28
N MET A 69 10.55 -6.84 6.39
CA MET A 69 11.71 -6.87 7.29
C MET A 69 12.96 -7.42 6.60
N LEU A 70 12.83 -8.48 5.80
CA LEU A 70 13.94 -9.04 5.01
C LEU A 70 14.47 -8.02 3.98
N ALA A 71 13.56 -7.31 3.30
CA ALA A 71 13.91 -6.25 2.38
C ALA A 71 14.66 -5.12 3.08
N ALA A 72 14.14 -4.64 4.22
CA ALA A 72 14.75 -3.58 5.02
C ALA A 72 16.19 -3.92 5.43
N ARG A 73 16.42 -5.13 5.96
CA ARG A 73 17.76 -5.62 6.33
C ARG A 73 18.70 -5.69 5.13
N THR A 74 18.20 -6.17 4.00
CA THR A 74 19.02 -6.28 2.77
C THR A 74 19.42 -4.89 2.25
N ILE A 75 18.48 -3.95 2.23
CA ILE A 75 18.73 -2.57 1.79
C ILE A 75 19.68 -1.87 2.76
N ALA A 76 19.47 -2.00 4.07
CA ALA A 76 20.37 -1.44 5.08
C ALA A 76 21.81 -1.93 4.88
N ARG A 77 22.01 -3.23 4.65
CA ARG A 77 23.34 -3.80 4.40
C ARG A 77 23.94 -3.31 3.08
N GLN A 78 23.13 -3.18 2.03
CA GLN A 78 23.58 -2.65 0.75
C GLN A 78 24.06 -1.19 0.88
N VAL A 79 23.26 -0.34 1.54
CA VAL A 79 23.59 1.07 1.80
C VAL A 79 24.89 1.15 2.62
N GLN A 80 25.01 0.36 3.69
CA GLN A 80 26.20 0.35 4.54
C GLN A 80 27.47 0.02 3.75
N LYS A 81 27.42 -0.99 2.88
CA LYS A 81 28.53 -1.38 2.01
C LYS A 81 28.89 -0.27 1.02
N THR A 82 27.90 0.33 0.36
CA THR A 82 28.13 1.42 -0.59
C THR A 82 28.68 2.68 0.07
N MET A 83 28.35 2.93 1.33
CA MET A 83 28.87 4.06 2.10
C MET A 83 30.23 3.80 2.75
N ASN A 84 30.83 2.61 2.57
CA ASN A 84 32.09 2.22 3.23
C ASN A 84 31.99 2.26 4.78
N LYS A 85 30.78 2.16 5.33
CA LYS A 85 30.48 2.20 6.77
C LYS A 85 30.33 0.80 7.38
N GLU A 86 31.05 -0.18 6.84
CA GLU A 86 30.95 -1.57 7.28
C GLU A 86 31.45 -1.79 8.71
N LYS A 87 32.33 -0.91 9.19
CA LYS A 87 32.85 -0.90 10.56
C LYS A 87 31.89 -0.22 11.56
N GLU A 88 30.94 0.58 11.08
CA GLU A 88 29.94 1.23 11.92
C GLU A 88 28.74 0.31 12.15
N VAL A 89 28.17 0.33 13.35
CA VAL A 89 26.96 -0.45 13.66
C VAL A 89 25.73 0.31 13.18
N VAL A 90 25.35 0.10 11.91
CA VAL A 90 24.11 0.65 11.35
C VAL A 90 22.91 -0.19 11.79
N ARG A 91 22.11 0.33 12.72
CA ARG A 91 20.85 -0.29 13.15
C ARG A 91 19.66 0.38 12.48
N ILE A 92 18.67 -0.42 12.09
CA ILE A 92 17.38 0.08 11.64
C ILE A 92 16.66 0.70 12.84
N ARG A 93 16.25 1.96 12.72
CA ARG A 93 15.46 2.69 13.72
C ARG A 93 14.06 2.95 13.18
N ASN A 94 13.11 3.18 14.09
CA ASN A 94 11.74 3.60 13.78
C ASN A 94 11.07 2.74 12.70
N TYR A 95 11.27 1.42 12.75
CA TYR A 95 10.63 0.51 11.80
C TYR A 95 9.12 0.47 12.07
N LYS A 96 8.33 0.87 11.08
CA LYS A 96 6.87 0.92 11.18
C LYS A 96 6.22 0.37 9.91
N VAL A 97 5.20 -0.46 10.10
CA VAL A 97 4.28 -0.83 9.01
C VAL A 97 3.22 0.26 8.92
N CYS A 98 3.17 0.94 7.77
CA CYS A 98 2.30 2.09 7.57
C CYS A 98 0.91 1.67 7.09
N ASN A 99 0.88 0.68 6.19
CA ASN A 99 -0.35 0.26 5.54
C ASN A 99 -0.25 -1.19 5.06
N VAL A 100 -1.29 -1.95 5.33
CA VAL A 100 -1.50 -3.30 4.81
C VAL A 100 -2.77 -3.30 3.95
N LEU A 101 -2.59 -3.69 2.68
CA LEU A 101 -3.68 -3.95 1.75
C LEU A 101 -3.91 -5.46 1.67
N ALA A 102 -5.14 -5.87 1.96
CA ALA A 102 -5.55 -7.26 1.84
C ALA A 102 -6.85 -7.40 1.05
N THR A 103 -7.04 -8.56 0.44
CA THR A 103 -8.28 -8.93 -0.24
C THR A 103 -8.80 -10.23 0.32
N CYS A 104 -10.08 -10.29 0.65
CA CYS A 104 -10.79 -11.48 1.09
C CYS A 104 -11.94 -11.77 0.14
N LYS A 105 -12.15 -13.04 -0.22
CA LYS A 105 -13.30 -13.48 -1.01
C LYS A 105 -14.18 -14.39 -0.17
N MET A 106 -15.44 -14.01 -0.03
CA MET A 106 -16.47 -14.82 0.60
C MET A 106 -17.06 -15.81 -0.42
N PRO A 107 -17.55 -16.98 0.02
CA PRO A 107 -18.15 -17.98 -0.86
C PRO A 107 -19.59 -17.63 -1.30
N PHE A 108 -20.10 -16.46 -0.91
CA PHE A 108 -21.47 -16.00 -1.20
C PHE A 108 -21.48 -14.53 -1.64
N GLY A 109 -22.54 -14.11 -2.33
CA GLY A 109 -22.80 -12.69 -2.61
C GLY A 109 -23.30 -11.97 -1.37
N ILE A 110 -23.23 -10.64 -1.35
CA ILE A 110 -23.66 -9.81 -0.21
C ILE A 110 -24.68 -8.79 -0.70
N LYS A 111 -25.83 -8.72 -0.03
CA LYS A 111 -26.83 -7.67 -0.28
C LYS A 111 -26.47 -6.41 0.50
N ILE A 112 -25.74 -5.51 -0.15
CA ILE A 112 -25.20 -4.29 0.47
C ILE A 112 -26.32 -3.34 0.93
N GLU A 113 -27.35 -3.13 0.11
CA GLU A 113 -28.45 -2.20 0.41
C GLU A 113 -29.22 -2.62 1.66
N GLU A 114 -29.55 -3.91 1.78
CA GLU A 114 -30.18 -4.48 2.98
C GLU A 114 -29.24 -4.42 4.19
N ALA A 115 -27.93 -4.65 4.02
CA ALA A 115 -26.95 -4.55 5.11
C ALA A 115 -26.78 -3.12 5.63
N LEU A 116 -26.91 -2.12 4.74
CA LEU A 116 -26.86 -0.70 5.08
C LEU A 116 -28.17 -0.25 5.76
N LEU A 117 -29.33 -0.65 5.21
CA LEU A 117 -30.65 -0.31 5.77
C LEU A 117 -30.92 -1.00 7.12
N ALA A 118 -30.43 -2.23 7.31
CA ALA A 118 -30.71 -3.03 8.50
C ALA A 118 -29.73 -2.78 9.66
N GLN A 119 -28.74 -1.89 9.50
CA GLN A 119 -27.78 -1.61 10.57
C GLN A 119 -27.96 -0.24 11.24
N HIS A 120 -27.93 -0.31 12.57
CA HIS A 120 -27.83 0.76 13.56
C HIS A 120 -26.53 1.59 13.53
N TYR A 121 -25.67 1.49 12.50
CA TYR A 121 -24.32 2.08 12.48
C TYR A 121 -24.09 3.12 11.35
N PRO A 122 -24.95 4.14 11.18
CA PRO A 122 -24.79 5.15 10.12
C PRO A 122 -23.46 5.93 10.22
N ALA A 123 -22.86 6.02 11.41
CA ALA A 123 -21.58 6.69 11.61
C ALA A 123 -20.37 5.95 10.98
N GLN A 124 -20.47 4.65 10.74
CA GLN A 124 -19.34 3.81 10.30
C GLN A 124 -19.47 3.32 8.85
N SER A 125 -20.67 3.42 8.26
CA SER A 125 -20.97 2.89 6.93
C SER A 125 -21.34 4.01 5.95
N GLN A 126 -20.62 4.11 4.84
CA GLN A 126 -20.95 5.01 3.73
C GLN A 126 -21.14 4.19 2.45
N TYR A 127 -22.30 4.36 1.81
CA TYR A 127 -22.61 3.73 0.52
C TYR A 127 -23.21 4.75 -0.42
N GLU A 128 -22.41 5.14 -1.40
CA GLU A 128 -22.81 6.07 -2.45
C GLU A 128 -22.67 5.32 -3.79
N PRO A 129 -23.71 4.59 -4.24
CA PRO A 129 -23.62 3.71 -5.42
C PRO A 129 -23.27 4.48 -6.71
N GLU A 130 -23.58 5.78 -6.76
CA GLU A 130 -23.21 6.67 -7.87
C GLU A 130 -21.72 7.05 -7.86
N LEU A 131 -21.05 7.00 -6.70
CA LEU A 131 -19.65 7.35 -6.52
C LEU A 131 -18.73 6.12 -6.36
N SER A 132 -19.25 4.98 -5.88
CA SER A 132 -18.46 3.77 -5.65
C SER A 132 -19.27 2.48 -5.73
N VAL A 133 -18.66 1.45 -6.35
CA VAL A 133 -19.24 0.10 -6.57
C VAL A 133 -19.21 -0.81 -5.33
N GLY A 134 -19.14 -0.25 -4.12
CA GLY A 134 -19.06 -1.04 -2.88
C GLY A 134 -19.29 -0.22 -1.62
N LEU A 135 -19.75 -0.89 -0.57
CA LEU A 135 -19.93 -0.33 0.77
C LEU A 135 -18.58 -0.06 1.40
N VAL A 136 -18.37 1.16 1.88
CA VAL A 136 -17.20 1.52 2.68
C VAL A 136 -17.60 1.43 4.15
N TRP A 137 -16.97 0.52 4.87
CA TRP A 137 -17.11 0.37 6.32
C TRP A 137 -15.79 0.75 6.99
N ARG A 138 -15.83 1.67 7.95
CA ARG A 138 -14.65 2.12 8.69
C ARG A 138 -14.70 1.60 10.12
N SER A 139 -13.71 0.77 10.46
CA SER A 139 -13.44 0.34 11.82
C SER A 139 -12.51 1.33 12.51
N GLN A 140 -12.83 1.69 13.75
CA GLN A 140 -11.96 2.54 14.59
C GLN A 140 -10.96 1.68 15.38
N ASP A 141 -11.37 0.51 15.86
CA ASP A 141 -10.51 -0.43 16.58
C ASP A 141 -10.79 -1.88 16.12
N PRO A 142 -9.86 -2.52 15.38
CA PRO A 142 -8.63 -1.95 14.82
C PRO A 142 -8.94 -0.90 13.75
N LYS A 143 -8.03 0.08 13.57
CA LYS A 143 -8.17 1.10 12.52
C LYS A 143 -8.03 0.44 11.15
N ALA A 144 -9.14 0.34 10.43
CA ALA A 144 -9.16 -0.24 9.08
C ALA A 144 -10.36 0.26 8.28
N THR A 145 -10.19 0.36 6.97
CA THR A 145 -11.27 0.64 6.03
C THR A 145 -11.51 -0.59 5.16
N LEU A 146 -12.73 -1.09 5.19
CA LEU A 146 -13.17 -2.25 4.44
C LEU A 146 -14.09 -1.78 3.31
N ARG A 147 -13.79 -2.21 2.09
CA ARG A 147 -14.66 -2.03 0.93
C ARG A 147 -15.29 -3.36 0.57
N ILE A 148 -16.60 -3.47 0.76
CA ILE A 148 -17.39 -4.68 0.56
C ILE A 148 -18.13 -4.55 -0.77
N HIS A 149 -18.00 -5.56 -1.62
CA HIS A 149 -18.68 -5.63 -2.91
C HIS A 149 -19.81 -6.67 -2.89
N THR A 150 -20.84 -6.45 -3.70
CA THR A 150 -22.00 -7.37 -3.81
C THR A 150 -21.61 -8.77 -4.27
N THR A 151 -20.45 -8.90 -4.92
CA THR A 151 -19.85 -10.17 -5.36
C THR A 151 -19.30 -11.03 -4.23
N GLY A 152 -19.26 -10.52 -2.98
CA GLY A 152 -18.60 -11.18 -1.86
C GLY A 152 -17.10 -10.89 -1.75
N SER A 153 -16.54 -10.05 -2.63
CA SER A 153 -15.17 -9.57 -2.50
C SER A 153 -15.10 -8.44 -1.48
N ILE A 154 -14.12 -8.50 -0.59
CA ILE A 154 -13.84 -7.49 0.43
C ILE A 154 -12.38 -7.06 0.29
N THR A 155 -12.15 -5.75 0.21
CA THR A 155 -10.80 -5.17 0.23
C THR A 155 -10.59 -4.46 1.56
N VAL A 156 -9.48 -4.72 2.24
CA VAL A 156 -9.11 -4.11 3.51
C VAL A 156 -7.90 -3.21 3.29
N THR A 157 -7.97 -1.97 3.74
CA THR A 157 -6.92 -0.94 3.63
C THR A 157 -6.79 -0.13 4.90
N GLY A 158 -5.64 0.51 5.13
CA GLY A 158 -5.43 1.43 6.25
C GLY A 158 -5.14 0.73 7.58
N ALA A 159 -5.00 -0.60 7.57
CA ALA A 159 -4.54 -1.37 8.71
C ALA A 159 -3.03 -1.19 8.89
N SER A 160 -2.58 -1.10 10.14
CA SER A 160 -1.16 -0.94 10.49
C SER A 160 -0.44 -2.27 10.70
N SER A 161 -1.15 -3.39 10.70
CA SER A 161 -0.56 -4.73 10.74
C SER A 161 -1.42 -5.78 10.05
N GLU A 162 -0.83 -6.93 9.70
CA GLU A 162 -1.54 -8.11 9.22
C GLU A 162 -2.53 -8.65 10.26
N SER A 163 -2.19 -8.51 11.55
CA SER A 163 -3.08 -8.90 12.65
C SER A 163 -4.35 -8.04 12.70
N ASP A 164 -4.22 -6.72 12.46
CA ASP A 164 -5.35 -5.80 12.39
C ASP A 164 -6.28 -6.11 11.23
N VAL A 165 -5.71 -6.50 10.09
CA VAL A 165 -6.49 -6.98 8.93
C VAL A 165 -7.31 -8.20 9.33
N MET A 166 -6.71 -9.18 10.01
CA MET A 166 -7.39 -10.40 10.44
C MET A 166 -8.55 -10.09 11.39
N ARG A 167 -8.30 -9.28 12.43
CA ARG A 167 -9.33 -8.83 13.38
C ARG A 167 -10.48 -8.08 12.68
N SER A 168 -10.15 -7.20 11.73
CA SER A 168 -11.15 -6.46 10.93
C SER A 168 -12.05 -7.39 10.13
N ILE A 169 -11.49 -8.46 9.55
CA ILE A 169 -12.24 -9.46 8.79
C ILE A 169 -13.13 -10.29 9.72
N GLU A 170 -12.65 -10.65 10.90
CA GLU A 170 -13.42 -11.40 11.90
C GLU A 170 -14.63 -10.60 12.42
N MET A 171 -14.46 -9.29 12.63
CA MET A 171 -15.56 -8.39 13.03
C MET A 171 -16.66 -8.31 11.96
N ILE A 172 -16.28 -8.18 10.69
CA ILE A 172 -17.24 -7.98 9.61
C ILE A 172 -17.91 -9.29 9.16
N TYR A 173 -17.24 -10.43 9.36
CA TYR A 173 -17.74 -11.75 8.94
C TYR A 173 -19.16 -12.08 9.41
N PRO A 174 -19.52 -11.99 10.71
CA PRO A 174 -20.87 -12.30 11.18
C PRO A 174 -21.92 -11.34 10.60
N ILE A 175 -21.55 -10.10 10.33
CA ILE A 175 -22.42 -9.10 9.68
C ILE A 175 -22.71 -9.52 8.25
N VAL A 176 -21.67 -9.72 7.43
CA VAL A 176 -21.87 -10.05 6.00
C VAL A 176 -22.54 -11.41 5.81
N ARG A 177 -22.36 -12.34 6.76
CA ARG A 177 -23.02 -13.65 6.73
C ARG A 177 -24.54 -13.54 6.88
N LYS A 178 -25.06 -12.56 7.65
CA LYS A 178 -26.51 -12.32 7.80
C LYS A 178 -27.15 -11.87 6.49
N PHE A 179 -26.43 -11.08 5.69
CA PHE A 179 -26.91 -10.51 4.42
C PHE A 179 -26.41 -11.27 3.18
N ARG A 180 -26.12 -12.56 3.34
CA ARG A 180 -25.67 -13.40 2.22
C ARG A 180 -26.78 -13.58 1.18
N CYS A 181 -26.41 -13.58 -0.09
CA CYS A 181 -27.29 -13.96 -1.18
C CYS A 181 -26.60 -14.94 -2.13
N ALA A 182 -27.41 -15.57 -2.99
CA ALA A 182 -26.89 -16.34 -4.10
C ALA A 182 -25.91 -15.47 -4.90
N MET A 183 -24.74 -16.03 -5.20
CA MET A 183 -23.70 -15.30 -5.91
C MET A 183 -24.28 -14.87 -7.27
N ARG A 184 -24.47 -13.56 -7.45
CA ARG A 184 -24.86 -13.02 -8.76
C ARG A 184 -23.67 -13.26 -9.69
N HIS A 185 -23.73 -14.35 -10.45
CA HIS A 185 -22.74 -14.62 -11.48
C HIS A 185 -22.89 -13.51 -12.52
N ARG A 186 -22.06 -12.46 -12.43
CA ARG A 186 -21.93 -11.54 -13.56
C ARG A 186 -21.37 -12.41 -14.68
N PRO A 187 -22.08 -12.63 -15.80
CA PRO A 187 -21.48 -13.34 -16.91
C PRO A 187 -20.20 -12.58 -17.24
N GLU A 188 -19.06 -13.28 -17.26
CA GLU A 188 -17.85 -12.72 -17.82
C GLU A 188 -18.20 -12.37 -19.26
N LEU A 189 -18.41 -11.08 -19.53
CA LEU A 189 -18.34 -10.57 -20.89
C LEU A 189 -16.90 -10.85 -21.33
N LYS A 190 -16.71 -12.01 -21.97
CA LYS A 190 -15.51 -12.37 -22.70
C LYS A 190 -15.30 -11.27 -23.72
N HIS A 191 -14.59 -10.22 -23.34
CA HIS A 191 -13.99 -9.30 -24.29
C HIS A 191 -13.02 -10.17 -25.07
N LYS A 192 -13.48 -10.70 -26.21
CA LYS A 192 -12.59 -11.18 -27.27
C LYS A 192 -11.59 -10.06 -27.46
N ARG A 193 -10.35 -10.27 -27.01
CA ARG A 193 -9.23 -9.41 -27.35
C ARG A 193 -9.07 -9.51 -28.86
N THR A 194 -9.75 -8.65 -29.60
CA THR A 194 -9.37 -8.35 -30.96
C THR A 194 -7.99 -7.70 -30.85
N THR A 195 -6.98 -8.40 -31.34
CA THR A 195 -5.62 -7.90 -31.43
C THR A 195 -5.57 -6.75 -32.42
N ARG A 196 -6.00 -5.56 -31.99
CA ARG A 196 -5.63 -4.32 -32.68
C ARG A 196 -4.18 -4.02 -32.32
N LYS A 197 -3.27 -4.31 -33.26
CA LYS A 197 -1.90 -3.78 -33.25
C LYS A 197 -1.99 -2.26 -33.07
N ARG A 198 -1.56 -1.73 -31.92
CA ARG A 198 -1.38 -0.28 -31.75
C ARG A 198 -0.08 0.10 -32.46
N PRO A 199 -0.06 1.11 -33.33
CA PRO A 199 1.20 1.66 -33.81
C PRO A 199 1.92 2.33 -32.64
N ALA A 200 3.25 2.28 -32.67
CA ALA A 200 4.10 2.96 -31.70
C ALA A 200 3.84 4.47 -31.78
N SER A 201 3.47 5.10 -30.67
CA SER A 201 3.37 6.56 -30.56
C SER A 201 4.18 7.05 -29.38
N SER A 202 5.21 7.81 -29.75
CA SER A 202 5.96 8.85 -29.05
C SER A 202 5.46 9.31 -27.67
N LEU A 203 6.45 9.52 -26.82
CA LEU A 203 6.40 10.19 -25.52
C LEU A 203 5.87 11.62 -25.72
N VAL A 204 4.69 11.94 -25.19
CA VAL A 204 4.19 13.31 -25.09
C VAL A 204 3.77 13.58 -23.65
N TYR A 205 4.43 14.56 -23.04
CA TYR A 205 4.08 15.16 -21.76
C TYR A 205 2.80 16.00 -21.94
N GLY A 206 1.81 15.84 -21.06
CA GLY A 206 0.58 16.64 -21.13
C GLY A 206 -0.46 16.32 -20.05
N THR A 207 -0.44 17.15 -19.01
CA THR A 207 -1.54 17.67 -18.16
C THR A 207 -2.52 16.77 -17.38
N SER A 208 -2.82 17.27 -16.17
CA SER A 208 -3.57 16.68 -15.06
C SER A 208 -4.93 16.08 -15.42
N ALA A 209 -5.07 14.78 -15.17
CA ALA A 209 -6.35 14.13 -14.93
C ALA A 209 -6.45 13.78 -13.44
N LYS A 210 -7.46 14.34 -12.76
CA LYS A 210 -7.78 14.09 -11.34
C LYS A 210 -7.91 12.58 -11.11
N ARG A 211 -6.96 11.98 -10.40
CA ARG A 211 -6.94 10.55 -10.04
C ARG A 211 -7.64 10.36 -8.70
N ALA A 212 -8.34 9.23 -8.58
CA ALA A 212 -8.87 8.75 -7.30
C ALA A 212 -7.75 8.75 -6.25
N VAL A 213 -7.94 9.53 -5.19
CA VAL A 213 -7.02 9.64 -4.06
C VAL A 213 -7.06 8.30 -3.32
N VAL A 214 -5.98 7.53 -3.43
CA VAL A 214 -5.75 6.36 -2.59
C VAL A 214 -4.93 6.86 -1.40
N PRO A 215 -5.39 6.72 -0.16
CA PRO A 215 -4.65 7.22 0.99
C PRO A 215 -3.37 6.40 1.15
N GLY A 216 -2.22 7.05 0.96
CA GLY A 216 -0.87 6.51 1.19
C GLY A 216 -0.18 5.86 -0.03
N SER A 217 1.12 5.62 0.14
CA SER A 217 1.97 4.91 -0.83
C SER A 217 1.48 3.48 -1.11
N GLY A 218 1.63 3.01 -2.36
CA GLY A 218 1.13 1.69 -2.76
C GLY A 218 1.47 1.29 -4.19
N ILE A 219 1.11 0.06 -4.56
CA ILE A 219 1.21 -0.44 -5.95
C ILE A 219 -0.20 -0.72 -6.47
N ILE A 220 -0.53 -0.15 -7.64
CA ILE A 220 -1.77 -0.43 -8.37
C ILE A 220 -1.38 -0.99 -9.74
N GLY A 221 -1.68 -2.27 -9.96
CA GLY A 221 -1.23 -2.99 -11.16
C GLY A 221 0.30 -3.08 -11.22
N ASN A 222 0.90 -2.57 -12.31
CA ASN A 222 2.36 -2.50 -12.47
C ASN A 222 2.94 -1.11 -12.15
N LYS A 223 2.13 -0.19 -11.60
CA LYS A 223 2.56 1.18 -11.29
C LYS A 223 2.65 1.36 -9.78
N MET A 224 3.77 1.93 -9.37
CA MET A 224 4.01 2.35 -8.01
C MET A 224 3.58 3.80 -7.82
N TYR A 225 3.05 4.08 -6.63
CA TYR A 225 2.66 5.40 -6.17
C TYR A 225 3.27 5.63 -4.79
N PHE A 226 3.89 6.78 -4.60
CA PHE A 226 4.18 7.30 -3.28
C PHE A 226 3.27 8.50 -3.06
N SER A 227 2.61 8.57 -1.92
CA SER A 227 1.86 9.77 -1.55
C SER A 227 2.86 10.84 -1.13
N ASP A 228 2.69 12.07 -1.59
CA ASP A 228 3.47 13.21 -1.07
C ASP A 228 3.05 13.52 0.39
N GLU A 229 1.90 13.02 0.88
CA GLU A 229 1.52 13.08 2.32
C GLU A 229 2.40 12.21 3.20
N ASP A 230 3.04 11.16 2.66
CA ASP A 230 4.02 10.37 3.41
C ASP A 230 5.32 11.17 3.67
N ASP A 231 5.50 12.31 2.96
CA ASP A 231 6.56 13.29 3.14
C ASP A 231 6.17 14.41 4.17
N ILE A 232 4.89 14.48 4.59
CA ILE A 232 4.33 15.53 5.49
C ILE A 232 4.38 15.13 6.97
N TYR A 233 4.59 13.85 7.30
CA TYR A 233 4.80 13.41 8.70
C TYR A 233 6.16 13.88 9.30
N ASP A 234 6.74 14.92 8.72
CA ASP A 234 8.08 15.43 9.01
C ASP A 234 8.07 16.66 9.96
N GLU A 235 6.92 17.28 10.24
CA GLU A 235 6.85 18.44 11.15
C GLU A 235 6.56 18.10 12.62
N ASP A 236 5.91 16.97 12.92
CA ASP A 236 5.52 16.63 14.30
C ASP A 236 6.67 16.01 15.13
N ASP A 237 7.80 15.66 14.52
CA ASP A 237 8.99 15.08 15.20
C ASP A 237 10.05 16.16 15.58
N LEU A 238 9.71 17.47 15.51
CA LEU A 238 10.63 18.58 15.82
C LEU A 238 10.35 19.31 17.15
N PHE A 239 9.41 18.82 17.96
CA PHE A 239 9.13 19.37 19.30
C PHE A 239 9.21 18.26 20.33
N ASP A 240 10.43 17.90 20.73
CA ASP A 240 10.73 17.29 22.04
C ASP A 240 12.26 17.29 22.18
N ASP A 241 12.81 18.41 22.65
CA ASP A 241 14.09 18.50 23.37
C ASP A 241 14.31 19.96 23.83
N GLU A 242 13.45 20.45 24.74
CA GLU A 242 13.82 21.50 25.70
C GLU A 242 13.18 21.16 27.05
N ASP A 243 13.97 20.50 27.92
CA ASP A 243 13.94 20.64 29.39
C ASP A 243 15.28 20.17 29.98
#